data_AF-A0A7Y2NUQ7-F1
#
_entry.id   AF-A0A7Y2NUQ7-F1
#
_cell.length_a   1.000
_cell.length_b   1.000
_cell.length_c   1.000
_cell.angle_alpha   90.00
_cell.angle_beta   90.00
_cell.angle_gamma   90.00
#
_symmetry.space_group_name_H-M   'P 1'
#
loop_
_entity.id
_entity.type
_entity.pdbx_description
1 polymer ?
#
loop_
_entity_poly.entity_id
_entity_poly.type
_entity_poly.pdbx_seq_one_letter_code
_entity_poly.pdbx_strand_id
1 'polypeptide(L)'
;VEYHFELRDKVMVSYMELRNLSEDNFLVIQKLRRSYEDRLEGILKAGQESEVFRFEDVRVTTMALLAMLSGYITWYQSGGRLDKDDIKRIHWDLARAMVGA
;
A
#
# COMPACT_ATOMS: atom_id res chain seq x y z
N VAL A 1 5.74 3.58 4.85
CA VAL A 1 4.86 4.68 5.32
C VAL A 1 5.60 6.03 5.37
N GLU A 2 6.84 6.11 5.89
CA GLU A 2 7.68 7.33 5.86
C GLU A 2 7.71 8.05 4.49
N TYR A 3 7.94 7.28 3.42
CA TYR A 3 8.11 7.78 2.05
C TYR A 3 6.87 8.48 1.46
N HIS A 4 5.64 8.13 1.90
CA HIS A 4 4.42 8.68 1.31
C HIS A 4 3.90 9.94 2.02
N PHE A 5 4.40 10.25 3.22
CA PHE A 5 3.94 11.39 4.00
C PHE A 5 4.51 12.73 3.51
N GLU A 6 5.75 12.77 3.05
CA GLU A 6 6.34 13.98 2.45
C GLU A 6 5.88 14.23 1.00
N LEU A 7 5.24 13.24 0.40
CA LEU A 7 4.79 13.27 -0.99
C LEU A 7 3.27 13.43 -1.11
N ARG A 8 2.56 13.88 -0.07
CA ARG A 8 1.09 13.98 -0.11
C ARG A 8 0.59 14.68 -1.37
N ASP A 9 1.26 15.77 -1.77
CA ASP A 9 0.94 16.49 -3.00
C ASP A 9 1.34 15.71 -4.26
N LYS A 10 2.47 14.99 -4.26
CA LYS A 10 2.92 14.19 -5.43
C LYS A 10 2.13 12.89 -5.62
N VAL A 11 1.63 12.27 -4.55
CA VAL A 11 0.79 11.07 -4.64
C VAL A 11 -0.64 11.44 -5.03
N MET A 12 -1.16 12.60 -4.60
CA MET A 12 -2.40 13.19 -5.13
C MET A 12 -2.28 13.48 -6.63
N VAL A 13 -1.19 14.12 -7.06
CA VAL A 13 -0.89 14.38 -8.48
C VAL A 13 -0.76 13.06 -9.25
N SER A 14 -0.12 12.03 -8.69
CA SER A 14 -0.06 10.71 -9.33
C SER A 14 -1.45 10.06 -9.47
N TYR A 15 -2.34 10.20 -8.48
CA TYR A 15 -3.68 9.62 -8.52
C TYR A 15 -4.66 10.41 -9.41
N MET A 16 -4.46 11.73 -9.57
CA MET A 16 -5.32 12.60 -10.38
C MET A 16 -4.83 12.81 -11.82
N GLU A 17 -3.53 12.90 -12.07
CA GLU A 17 -2.94 13.08 -13.41
C GLU A 17 -2.76 11.76 -14.18
N LEU A 18 -2.98 10.59 -13.54
CA LEU A 18 -3.06 9.30 -14.22
C LEU A 18 -4.11 9.29 -15.35
N ARG A 19 -5.13 10.15 -15.26
CA ARG A 19 -6.16 10.33 -16.28
C ARG A 19 -5.71 11.17 -17.50
N ASN A 20 -4.56 11.84 -17.41
CA ASN A 20 -3.96 12.67 -18.46
C ASN A 20 -2.68 12.07 -19.06
N LEU A 21 -2.30 10.84 -18.66
CA LEU A 21 -1.11 10.20 -19.22
C LEU A 21 -1.36 9.76 -20.66
N SER A 22 -0.36 10.02 -21.53
CA SER A 22 -0.28 9.31 -22.81
C SER A 22 -0.22 7.80 -22.58
N GLU A 23 -0.66 7.03 -23.57
CA GLU A 23 -0.71 5.56 -23.51
C GLU A 23 0.65 4.95 -23.12
N ASP A 24 1.75 5.48 -23.68
CA ASP A 24 3.11 5.06 -23.35
C ASP A 24 3.45 5.26 -21.87
N ASN A 25 3.11 6.41 -21.30
CA ASN A 25 3.38 6.70 -19.90
C ASN A 25 2.47 5.86 -18.98
N PHE A 26 1.23 5.59 -19.38
CA PHE A 26 0.34 4.69 -18.66
C PHE A 26 0.92 3.26 -18.56
N LEU A 27 1.46 2.73 -19.67
CA LEU A 27 2.10 1.41 -19.69
C LEU A 27 3.33 1.32 -18.78
N VAL A 28 4.16 2.38 -18.74
CA VAL A 28 5.32 2.47 -17.84
C VAL A 28 4.87 2.44 -16.37
N ILE A 29 3.91 3.28 -16.00
CA ILE A 29 3.40 3.34 -14.62
C ILE A 29 2.73 2.03 -14.22
N GLN A 30 1.98 1.40 -15.12
CA GLN A 30 1.36 0.10 -14.86
C GLN A 30 2.43 -0.99 -14.61
N LYS A 31 3.51 -1.02 -15.39
CA LYS A 31 4.64 -1.94 -15.16
C LYS A 31 5.29 -1.75 -13.79
N LEU A 32 5.52 -0.50 -13.39
CA LEU A 32 6.10 -0.19 -12.07
C LEU A 32 5.17 -0.62 -10.93
N ARG A 33 3.87 -0.35 -11.08
CA ARG A 33 2.86 -0.78 -10.10
C ARG A 33 2.83 -2.29 -9.95
N ARG A 34 2.81 -3.01 -11.07
CA ARG A 34 2.87 -4.47 -11.08
C ARG A 34 4.13 -5.00 -10.41
N SER A 35 5.29 -4.42 -10.70
CA SER A 35 6.55 -4.84 -10.07
C SER A 35 6.53 -4.69 -8.54
N TYR A 36 5.89 -3.64 -8.03
CA TYR A 36 5.73 -3.46 -6.59
C TYR A 36 4.71 -4.43 -5.99
N GLU A 37 3.57 -4.66 -6.65
CA GLU A 37 2.58 -5.67 -6.26
C GLU A 37 3.20 -7.07 -6.17
N ASP A 38 3.94 -7.47 -7.22
CA ASP A 38 4.59 -8.78 -7.31
C ASP A 38 5.60 -9.01 -6.17
N ARG A 39 6.31 -7.96 -5.75
CA ARG A 39 7.25 -8.03 -4.60
C ARG A 39 6.51 -8.29 -3.29
N LEU A 40 5.40 -7.61 -3.04
CA LEU A 40 4.62 -7.81 -1.82
C LEU A 40 3.98 -9.21 -1.82
N GLU A 41 3.41 -9.62 -2.95
CA GLU A 41 2.85 -10.97 -3.11
C GLU A 41 3.90 -12.04 -2.81
N GLY A 42 5.15 -11.86 -3.30
CA GLY A 42 6.26 -12.76 -3.00
C GLY A 42 6.60 -12.86 -1.51
N ILE A 43 6.57 -11.74 -0.76
CA ILE A 43 6.79 -11.73 0.69
C ILE A 43 5.68 -12.50 1.41
N LEU A 44 4.42 -12.26 1.04
CA LEU A 44 3.27 -12.92 1.65
C LEU A 44 3.29 -14.43 1.37
N LYS A 45 3.61 -14.82 0.13
CA LYS A 45 3.77 -16.22 -0.25
C LYS A 45 4.87 -16.90 0.56
N ALA A 46 6.05 -16.28 0.68
CA ALA A 46 7.14 -16.83 1.49
C ALA A 46 6.76 -16.99 2.97
N GLY A 47 6.00 -16.03 3.52
CA GLY A 47 5.50 -16.13 4.89
C GLY A 47 4.43 -17.21 5.08
N GLN A 48 3.59 -17.45 4.08
CA GLN A 48 2.63 -18.56 4.09
C GLN A 48 3.33 -19.92 3.96
N GLU A 49 4.31 -20.05 3.07
CA GLU A 49 5.13 -21.26 2.89
C GLU A 49 5.96 -21.62 4.13
N SER A 50 6.35 -20.62 4.92
CA SER A 50 7.06 -20.80 6.20
C SER A 50 6.13 -20.88 7.42
N GLU A 51 4.81 -20.93 7.20
CA GLU A 51 3.77 -21.02 8.23
C GLU A 51 3.76 -19.88 9.27
N VAL A 52 4.48 -18.79 9.00
CA VAL A 52 4.49 -17.59 9.85
C VAL A 52 3.32 -16.66 9.55
N PHE A 53 2.72 -16.77 8.36
CA PHE A 53 1.50 -16.04 7.98
C PHE A 53 0.33 -16.98 7.69
N ARG A 54 -0.88 -16.52 8.00
CA ARG A 54 -2.14 -17.24 7.82
C ARG A 54 -3.20 -16.34 7.18
N PHE A 55 -3.58 -16.69 5.95
CA PHE A 55 -4.65 -16.06 5.18
C PHE A 55 -5.11 -17.04 4.08
N GLU A 56 -6.29 -16.82 3.50
CA GLU A 56 -6.90 -17.74 2.54
C GLU A 56 -6.31 -17.61 1.13
N ASP A 57 -6.14 -16.39 0.63
CA ASP A 57 -5.67 -16.11 -0.74
C ASP A 57 -4.60 -15.01 -0.75
N VAL A 58 -3.45 -15.32 -1.34
CA VAL A 58 -2.28 -14.41 -1.37
C VAL A 58 -2.55 -13.16 -2.20
N ARG A 59 -3.29 -13.27 -3.32
CA ARG A 59 -3.53 -12.16 -4.24
C ARG A 59 -4.54 -11.19 -3.64
N VAL A 60 -5.63 -11.70 -3.08
CA VAL A 60 -6.64 -10.90 -2.37
C VAL A 60 -6.00 -10.19 -1.17
N THR A 61 -5.18 -10.89 -0.39
CA THR A 61 -4.48 -10.31 0.77
C THR A 61 -3.51 -9.21 0.35
N THR A 62 -2.75 -9.41 -0.73
CA THR A 62 -1.88 -8.39 -1.33
C THR A 62 -2.67 -7.13 -1.68
N MET A 63 -3.77 -7.27 -2.43
CA MET A 63 -4.59 -6.13 -2.85
C MET A 63 -5.22 -5.41 -1.66
N ALA A 64 -5.69 -6.14 -0.64
CA ALA A 64 -6.26 -5.56 0.56
C ALA A 64 -5.23 -4.76 1.37
N LEU A 65 -4.01 -5.29 1.56
CA LEU A 65 -2.92 -4.58 2.24
C LEU A 65 -2.55 -3.29 1.49
N LEU A 66 -2.45 -3.35 0.17
CA LEU A 66 -2.15 -2.19 -0.66
C LEU A 66 -3.23 -1.12 -0.57
N ALA A 67 -4.50 -1.52 -0.65
CA ALA A 67 -5.63 -0.61 -0.50
C ALA A 67 -5.64 0.06 0.88
N MET A 68 -5.38 -0.70 1.95
CA MET A 68 -5.28 -0.15 3.31
C MET A 68 -4.14 0.86 3.43
N LEU A 69 -2.93 0.51 2.96
CA LEU A 69 -1.73 1.34 3.11
C LEU A 69 -1.72 2.58 2.22
N SER A 70 -2.49 2.60 1.12
CA SER A 70 -2.63 3.76 0.24
C SER A 70 -3.86 4.61 0.56
N GLY A 71 -4.90 4.00 1.15
CA GLY A 71 -6.16 4.65 1.47
C GLY A 71 -6.05 5.83 2.44
N TYR A 72 -5.03 5.84 3.32
CA TYR A 72 -4.86 6.93 4.29
C TYR A 72 -4.75 8.32 3.67
N ILE A 73 -4.29 8.40 2.42
CA ILE A 73 -4.08 9.67 1.71
C ILE A 73 -5.39 10.46 1.59
N THR A 74 -6.53 9.77 1.48
CA THR A 74 -7.84 10.40 1.25
C THR A 74 -8.49 10.98 2.51
N TRP A 75 -8.09 10.53 3.71
CA TRP A 75 -8.76 10.91 4.96
C TRP A 75 -7.83 11.42 6.07
N TYR A 76 -6.53 11.12 6.04
CA TYR A 76 -5.60 11.58 7.06
C TYR A 76 -5.48 13.12 7.05
N GLN A 77 -5.43 13.76 8.21
CA GLN A 77 -5.23 15.21 8.31
C GLN A 77 -4.23 15.51 9.43
N SER A 78 -3.21 16.31 9.12
CA SER A 78 -2.25 16.76 10.12
C SER A 78 -2.93 17.65 11.16
N GLY A 79 -2.59 17.47 12.44
CA GLY A 79 -3.24 18.17 13.56
C GLY A 79 -4.64 17.64 13.93
N GLY A 80 -5.06 16.50 13.34
CA GLY A 80 -6.29 15.81 13.71
C GLY A 80 -6.14 14.94 14.97
N ARG A 81 -7.08 13.99 15.15
CA ARG A 81 -7.14 13.08 16.31
C ARG A 81 -5.87 12.24 16.51
N LEU A 82 -5.17 11.89 15.43
CA LEU A 82 -4.00 11.04 15.44
C LEU A 82 -2.87 11.73 14.69
N ASP A 83 -1.67 11.66 15.24
CA ASP A 83 -0.49 12.14 14.53
C ASP A 83 0.03 11.11 13.50
N LYS A 84 1.14 11.46 12.85
CA LYS A 84 1.77 10.62 11.82
C LYS A 84 2.27 9.29 12.39
N ASP A 85 2.82 9.30 13.59
CA ASP A 85 3.45 8.13 14.19
C ASP A 85 2.40 7.17 14.76
N ASP A 86 1.30 7.70 15.29
CA ASP A 86 0.10 6.93 15.63
C ASP A 86 -0.44 6.17 14.42
N ILE A 87 -0.61 6.86 13.29
CA ILE A 87 -1.14 6.26 12.06
C ILE A 87 -0.20 5.19 11.52
N LYS A 88 1.11 5.44 11.52
CA LYS A 88 2.13 4.44 11.14
C LYS A 88 2.02 3.19 12.00
N ARG A 89 1.97 3.36 13.32
CA ARG A 89 1.88 2.23 14.27
C ARG A 89 0.59 1.44 14.07
N ILE A 90 -0.55 2.11 13.94
CA ILE A 90 -1.84 1.43 13.72
C ILE A 90 -1.83 0.66 12.39
N HIS A 91 -1.30 1.22 11.30
CA HIS A 91 -1.21 0.50 10.02
C HIS A 91 -0.26 -0.70 10.11
N TRP A 92 0.83 -0.58 10.89
CA TRP A 92 1.74 -1.70 11.15
C TRP A 92 1.03 -2.84 11.89
N ASP A 93 0.30 -2.52 12.95
CA ASP A 93 -0.45 -3.49 13.75
C ASP A 93 -1.54 -4.16 12.91
N LEU A 94 -2.29 -3.39 12.11
CA LEU A 94 -3.30 -3.92 11.18
C LEU A 94 -2.70 -4.82 10.11
N ALA A 95 -1.57 -4.43 9.52
CA ALA A 95 -0.90 -5.24 8.50
C ALA A 95 -0.49 -6.61 9.05
N ARG A 96 0.02 -6.65 10.29
CA ARG A 96 0.35 -7.90 10.98
C ARG A 96 -0.88 -8.74 11.29
N ALA A 97 -1.92 -8.11 11.81
CA ALA A 97 -3.18 -8.79 12.09
C ALA A 97 -3.80 -9.43 10.84
N MET A 98 -3.75 -8.73 9.69
CA MET A 98 -4.25 -9.24 8.41
C MET A 98 -3.53 -10.51 7.93
N VAL A 99 -2.26 -10.69 8.30
CA VAL A 99 -1.47 -11.87 7.92
C VAL A 99 -1.35 -12.89 9.05
N GLY A 100 -2.03 -12.67 10.18
CA GLY A 100 -2.03 -13.58 11.32
C GLY A 100 -0.70 -13.65 12.09
N ALA A 101 0.08 -12.56 12.11
CA ALA A 101 1.41 -12.45 12.75
C ALA A 101 1.47 -11.49 13.94
#